data_AF-A0A958RKJ3-F1
#
_entry.id   AF-A0A958RKJ3-F1
#
_cell.length_a   1.000
_cell.length_b   1.000
_cell.length_c   1.000
_cell.angle_alpha   90.00
_cell.angle_beta   90.00
_cell.angle_gamma   90.00
#
_symmetry.space_group_name_H-M   'P 1'
#
loop_
_entity.id
_entity.type
_entity.pdbx_description
1 polymer ?
#
loop_
_entity_poly.entity_id
_entity_poly.type
_entity_poly.pdbx_seq_one_letter_code
_entity_poly.pdbx_strand_id
1 'polypeptide(L)'
;MTTAVSSLFFYVLSALALIFALRVVSSPRLFRAAVALMAVLGATAGFYLLLGAEFLAAIQLLVYVGGIVVLIVFVVMLTGSLGQMEDRTSFARKAVAAL
;
A
#
# COMPACT_ATOMS: atom_id res chain seq x y z
N MET A 1 14.51 -18.01 26.15
CA MET A 1 13.36 -18.70 25.50
C MET A 1 12.41 -17.70 24.84
N THR A 2 12.05 -16.60 25.49
CA THR A 2 11.23 -15.51 24.90
C THR A 2 11.90 -14.78 23.73
N THR A 3 13.22 -14.58 23.78
CA THR A 3 13.99 -13.89 22.73
C THR A 3 14.00 -14.62 21.38
N ALA A 4 14.13 -15.94 21.39
CA ALA A 4 14.13 -16.74 20.16
C ALA A 4 12.78 -16.64 19.41
N VAL A 5 11.68 -16.60 20.17
CA VAL A 5 10.33 -16.41 19.63
C VAL A 5 10.20 -15.02 19.01
N SER A 6 10.62 -13.97 19.71
CA SER A 6 10.60 -12.60 19.17
C SER A 6 11.45 -12.44 17.90
N SER A 7 12.63 -13.08 17.83
CA SER A 7 13.47 -13.07 16.63
C SER A 7 12.79 -13.77 15.45
N LEU A 8 12.10 -14.89 15.69
CA LEU A 8 11.36 -15.58 14.64
C LEU A 8 10.23 -14.69 14.07
N PHE A 9 9.43 -14.07 14.94
CA PHE A 9 8.38 -13.14 14.52
C PHE A 9 8.96 -11.93 13.77
N PHE A 10 10.09 -11.38 14.22
CA PHE A 10 10.77 -10.30 13.53
C PHE A 10 11.13 -10.69 12.09
N TYR A 11 11.82 -11.82 11.88
CA TYR A 11 12.21 -12.24 10.53
C TYR A 11 11.01 -12.54 9.62
N VAL A 12 9.95 -13.15 10.17
CA VAL A 12 8.71 -13.40 9.41
C VAL A 12 8.04 -12.08 9.00
N LEU A 13 7.89 -11.14 9.93
CA LEU A 13 7.32 -9.82 9.62
C LEU A 13 8.20 -9.04 8.63
N SER A 14 9.52 -9.12 8.74
CA SER A 14 10.46 -8.47 7.81
C SER A 14 10.35 -9.04 6.40
N ALA A 15 10.33 -10.37 6.26
CA ALA A 15 10.13 -11.00 4.96
C ALA A 15 8.78 -10.60 4.34
N LEU A 16 7.71 -10.60 5.16
CA LEU A 16 6.37 -10.20 4.72
C LEU A 16 6.33 -8.73 4.27
N ALA A 17 6.88 -7.81 5.08
CA ALA A 17 6.96 -6.40 4.76
C ALA A 17 7.72 -6.14 3.44
N LEU A 18 8.85 -6.82 3.21
CA LEU A 18 9.63 -6.69 1.99
C LEU A 18 8.88 -7.21 0.75
N ILE A 19 8.26 -8.39 0.85
CA ILE A 19 7.50 -8.97 -0.26
C ILE A 19 6.34 -8.04 -0.65
N PHE A 20 5.60 -7.52 0.32
CA PHE A 20 4.49 -6.61 0.05
C PHE A 20 4.98 -5.25 -0.44
N ALA A 21 6.10 -4.72 0.08
CA ALA A 21 6.68 -3.47 -0.42
C ALA A 21 7.09 -3.58 -1.90
N LEU A 22 7.70 -4.70 -2.30
CA LEU A 22 7.98 -4.95 -3.72
C LEU A 22 6.69 -5.03 -4.54
N ARG A 23 5.65 -5.70 -4.01
CA ARG A 23 4.33 -5.75 -4.67
C ARG A 23 3.68 -4.38 -4.81
N VAL A 24 3.89 -3.45 -3.88
CA VAL A 24 3.41 -2.06 -3.97
C VAL A 24 4.02 -1.37 -5.19
N VAL A 25 5.35 -1.38 -5.31
CA VAL A 25 6.08 -0.66 -6.36
C VAL A 25 5.90 -1.32 -7.73
N SER A 26 5.77 -2.64 -7.79
CA SER A 26 5.57 -3.37 -9.06
C SER A 26 4.11 -3.46 -9.53
N SER A 27 3.13 -2.95 -8.77
CA SER A 27 1.72 -3.10 -9.12
C SER A 27 1.25 -2.01 -10.11
N PRO A 28 0.76 -2.38 -11.31
CA PRO A 28 0.28 -1.40 -12.30
C PRO A 28 -1.11 -0.82 -11.97
N ARG A 29 -1.83 -1.42 -11.02
CA ARG A 29 -3.18 -0.97 -10.61
C ARG A 29 -3.09 -0.39 -9.21
N LEU A 30 -3.45 0.87 -9.04
CA LEU A 30 -3.25 1.56 -7.76
C LEU A 30 -4.04 0.94 -6.61
N PHE A 31 -5.26 0.44 -6.85
CA PHE A 31 -6.03 -0.28 -5.84
C PHE A 31 -5.25 -1.48 -5.27
N ARG A 32 -4.64 -2.27 -6.15
CA ARG A 32 -3.84 -3.44 -5.75
C ARG A 32 -2.54 -3.04 -5.06
N ALA A 33 -1.92 -1.96 -5.51
CA ALA A 33 -0.76 -1.37 -4.82
C ALA A 33 -1.14 -0.94 -3.39
N ALA A 34 -2.30 -0.31 -3.21
CA ALA A 34 -2.74 0.15 -1.91
C ALA A 34 -3.13 -0.98 -0.94
N VAL A 35 -3.78 -2.05 -1.43
CA VAL A 35 -4.03 -3.25 -0.60
C VAL A 35 -2.71 -3.89 -0.16
N ALA A 36 -1.71 -3.97 -1.04
CA ALA A 36 -0.38 -4.43 -0.65
C ALA A 36 0.29 -3.48 0.37
N LEU A 37 0.08 -2.17 0.24
CA LEU A 37 0.60 -1.18 1.20
C LEU A 37 -0.01 -1.34 2.59
N MET A 38 -1.32 -1.64 2.68
CA MET A 38 -1.97 -1.94 3.95
C MET A 38 -1.31 -3.12 4.67
N ALA A 39 -0.86 -4.15 3.94
CA ALA A 39 -0.12 -5.27 4.52
C ALA A 39 1.26 -4.85 5.06
N VAL A 40 1.99 -3.95 4.36
CA VAL A 40 3.26 -3.39 4.87
C VAL A 40 3.02 -2.60 6.15
N LEU A 41 2.02 -1.73 6.19
CA LEU A 41 1.70 -0.94 7.37
C LEU A 41 1.22 -1.79 8.55
N GLY A 42 0.50 -2.88 8.27
CA GLY A 42 0.14 -3.89 9.28
C GLY A 42 1.37 -4.62 9.82
N ALA A 43 2.33 -4.97 8.97
CA ALA A 43 3.60 -5.54 9.42
C ALA A 43 4.39 -4.55 10.30
N THR A 44 4.36 -3.25 9.98
CA THR A 44 4.94 -2.19 10.81
C THR A 44 4.26 -2.09 12.19
N ALA A 45 2.93 -2.22 12.25
CA ALA A 45 2.23 -2.32 13.54
C ALA A 45 2.70 -3.55 14.34
N GLY A 46 2.93 -4.68 13.66
CA GLY A 46 3.54 -5.87 14.27
C GLY A 46 4.95 -5.61 14.83
N PHE A 47 5.79 -4.84 14.13
CA PHE A 47 7.10 -4.42 14.68
C PHE A 47 6.96 -3.55 15.92
N TYR A 48 5.99 -2.63 15.96
CA TYR A 48 5.72 -1.85 17.16
C TYR A 48 5.28 -2.72 18.34
N LEU A 49 4.47 -3.76 18.12
CA LEU A 49 4.13 -4.73 19.17
C LEU A 49 5.36 -5.49 19.66
N LEU A 50 6.27 -5.92 18.77
CA LEU A 50 7.52 -6.58 19.16
C LEU A 50 8.45 -5.68 19.97
N LEU A 51 8.37 -4.36 19.75
CA LEU A 51 9.12 -3.35 20.49
C LEU A 51 8.45 -2.94 21.81
N GLY A 52 7.27 -3.48 22.15
CA GLY A 52 6.49 -3.09 23.32
C GLY A 52 5.77 -1.74 23.18
N ALA A 53 5.64 -1.21 21.97
CA ALA A 53 5.01 0.07 21.67
C ALA A 53 3.54 -0.11 21.26
N GLU A 54 2.70 -0.57 22.19
CA GLU A 54 1.31 -0.96 21.94
C GLU A 54 0.44 0.21 21.48
N PHE A 55 0.58 1.38 22.13
CA PHE A 55 -0.15 2.58 21.74
C PHE A 55 0.20 3.01 20.31
N LEU A 56 1.49 2.95 19.95
CA LEU A 56 1.94 3.31 18.61
C LEU A 56 1.46 2.31 17.56
N ALA A 57 1.41 1.02 17.89
CA ALA A 57 0.82 -0.01 17.02
C ALA A 57 -0.67 0.25 16.76
N ALA A 58 -1.43 0.62 17.79
CA ALA A 58 -2.84 0.99 17.64
C ALA A 58 -3.02 2.22 16.75
N ILE A 59 -2.24 3.28 16.99
CA ILE A 59 -2.26 4.49 16.16
C ILE A 59 -1.85 4.18 14.71
N GLN A 60 -0.89 3.26 14.49
CA GLN A 60 -0.48 2.84 13.15
C GLN A 60 -1.66 2.26 12.36
N LEU A 61 -2.44 1.39 12.99
CA LEU A 61 -3.62 0.80 12.37
C LEU A 61 -4.75 1.82 12.20
N LEU A 62 -5.04 2.64 13.21
CA LEU A 62 -6.13 3.61 13.15
C LEU A 62 -5.87 4.74 12.15
N VAL A 63 -4.69 5.35 12.20
CA VAL A 63 -4.37 6.56 11.43
C VAL A 63 -3.83 6.21 10.05
N TYR A 64 -2.83 5.32 9.95
CA TYR A 64 -2.23 5.04 8.63
C TYR A 64 -3.06 4.05 7.82
N VAL A 65 -3.42 2.90 8.39
CA VAL A 65 -4.21 1.89 7.67
C VAL A 65 -5.66 2.35 7.51
N GLY A 66 -6.30 2.77 8.61
CA GLY A 66 -7.72 3.15 8.62
C GLY A 66 -8.03 4.52 8.04
N GLY A 67 -7.15 5.51 8.25
CA GLY A 67 -7.35 6.88 7.78
C GLY A 67 -6.65 7.16 6.45
N ILE A 68 -5.34 7.39 6.51
CA ILE A 68 -4.54 7.95 5.41
C ILE A 68 -4.63 7.08 4.15
N VAL A 69 -4.35 5.77 4.26
CA VAL A 69 -4.35 4.90 3.08
C VAL A 69 -5.74 4.73 2.49
N VAL A 70 -6.77 4.58 3.33
CA VAL A 70 -8.16 4.49 2.85
C VAL A 70 -8.56 5.76 2.10
N LEU A 71 -8.24 6.93 2.64
CA LEU A 71 -8.50 8.22 1.98
C LEU A 71 -7.76 8.34 0.64
N ILE A 72 -6.47 7.97 0.60
CA ILE A 72 -5.69 7.98 -0.65
C ILE A 72 -6.32 7.04 -1.69
N VAL A 73 -6.74 5.83 -1.28
CA VAL A 73 -7.41 4.88 -2.17
C VAL A 73 -8.69 5.46 -2.73
N PHE A 74 -9.55 6.05 -1.90
CA PHE A 74 -10.77 6.68 -2.37
C PHE A 74 -10.48 7.81 -3.36
N VAL A 75 -9.57 8.73 -3.03
CA VAL A 75 -9.20 9.85 -3.90
C VAL A 75 -8.68 9.36 -5.24
N VAL A 76 -7.75 8.41 -5.24
CA VAL A 76 -7.20 7.87 -6.47
C VAL A 76 -8.26 7.15 -7.29
N MET A 77 -9.12 6.35 -6.66
CA MET A 77 -10.17 5.64 -7.40
C MET A 77 -11.11 6.62 -8.10
N LEU A 78 -11.40 7.76 -7.48
CA LEU A 78 -12.18 8.84 -8.08
C LEU A 78 -11.43 9.49 -9.27
N THR A 79 -10.16 9.84 -9.10
CA THR A 79 -9.35 10.52 -10.13
C THR A 79 -8.91 9.58 -11.27
N GLY A 80 -8.71 8.30 -10.99
CA GLY A 80 -8.21 7.31 -11.94
C GLY A 80 -9.18 7.04 -13.11
N SER A 81 -10.47 7.30 -12.94
CA SER A 81 -11.44 7.20 -14.04
C SER A 81 -11.32 8.36 -15.04
N LEU A 82 -10.84 9.52 -14.60
CA LEU A 82 -10.74 10.74 -15.41
C LEU A 82 -9.55 10.68 -16.37
N GLY A 83 -8.38 10.21 -15.91
CA GLY A 83 -7.16 10.12 -16.74
C GLY A 83 -7.23 9.08 -17.86
N GLN A 84 -8.00 8.00 -17.67
CA GLN A 84 -8.21 6.98 -18.71
C GLN A 84 -9.06 7.47 -19.89
N MET A 85 -9.94 8.47 -19.66
CA MET A 85 -10.74 9.09 -20.73
C MET A 85 -9.92 10.07 -21.58
N GLU A 86 -8.96 10.78 -20.97
CA GLU A 86 -8.09 11.73 -21.67
C GLU A 86 -7.13 11.03 -22.65
N ASP A 87 -6.58 9.87 -22.27
CA ASP A 87 -5.61 9.13 -23.10
C ASP A 87 -6.27 8.56 -24.38
N ARG A 88 -7.51 8.05 -24.28
CA ARG A 88 -8.28 7.57 -25.46
C ARG A 88 -8.61 8.68 -26.44
N THR A 89 -8.90 9.90 -25.97
CA THR A 89 -9.22 11.03 -26.86
C THR A 89 -7.97 11.62 -27.52
N SER A 90 -6.82 11.60 -26.84
CA SER A 90 -5.53 12.02 -27.40
C SER A 90 -5.07 11.13 -28.55
N PHE A 91 -5.17 9.80 -28.39
CA PHE A 91 -4.84 8.85 -29.46
C PHE A 91 -5.80 8.95 -30.65
N ALA A 92 -7.11 9.08 -30.39
CA ALA A 92 -8.10 9.25 -31.46
C ALA A 92 -7.85 10.55 -32.26
N ARG A 93 -7.53 11.65 -31.58
CA ARG A 93 -7.19 12.92 -32.26
C ARG A 93 -5.87 12.84 -33.04
N LYS A 94 -4.84 12.15 -32.51
CA LYS A 94 -3.58 11.92 -33.23
C LYS A 94 -3.76 11.06 -34.49
N ALA A 95 -4.61 10.04 -34.44
CA ALA A 95 -4.90 9.19 -35.60
C ALA A 95 -5.69 9.93 -36.70
N VAL A 96 -6.65 10.78 -36.32
CA VAL A 96 -7.41 11.61 -37.27
C VAL A 96 -6.56 12.73 -37.85
N ALA A 97 -5.65 13.32 -37.08
CA ALA A 97 -4.74 14.36 -37.57
C ALA A 97 -3.61 13.84 -38.47
N ALA A 98 -3.39 12.51 -38.49
CA ALA A 98 -2.40 11.86 -39.34
C ALA A 98 -2.99 11.30 -40.66
N LEU A 99 -4.31 11.42 -40.85
CA LEU A 99 -5.05 11.13 -42.09
C LEU A 99 -5.28 12.42 -42.88
#